data_AF-A0A7V4KDZ3-F1
#
_entry.id   AF-A0A7V4KDZ3-F1
#
_cell.length_a   1.000
_cell.length_b   1.000
_cell.length_c   1.000
_cell.angle_alpha   90.00
_cell.angle_beta   90.00
_cell.angle_gamma   90.00
#
_symmetry.space_group_name_H-M   'P 1'
#
loop_
_entity.id
_entity.type
_entity.pdbx_description
1 polymer ?
#
loop_
_entity_poly.entity_id
_entity_poly.type
_entity_poly.pdbx_seq_one_letter_code
_entity_poly.pdbx_strand_id
1 'polypeptide(L)'
;ALGIKMKLPQNIHPKILQELLEKTKEHPLRSSIQRLLVRSMKRAIYSPSNVGHFGLASEAYTHFTSPIRRYPDLIVHRLLKMYLETGGAIPKKEIKKLEKYLAKAAVHCSKRERVADEAEWDYEALKKIDYISRHVGEIYDVVVTSVTKFGMFVEIPDKYISGLIHVSTLDDYYYYDEIKSLLIGKRTGTVYRIGDMLKAKVVRADKVRMEIDFEIASPEDLKKIKKDKSSESVKTESDSEIEKLLEGVKIKERGAKKKGKRGDRDGSGKNKGRGRKAKKRD
;
A
#
# COMPACT_ATOMS: atom_id res chain seq x y z
N ALA A 1 -10.32 -13.87 11.02
CA ALA A 1 -10.16 -12.79 10.01
C ALA A 1 -9.28 -13.21 8.83
N LEU A 2 -8.07 -13.78 9.02
CA LEU A 2 -7.14 -14.11 7.92
C LEU A 2 -7.10 -15.59 7.48
N GLY A 3 -7.93 -16.47 8.04
CA GLY A 3 -7.94 -17.91 7.69
C GLY A 3 -6.71 -18.71 8.16
N ILE A 4 -5.67 -18.06 8.67
CA ILE A 4 -4.45 -18.71 9.15
C ILE A 4 -4.66 -19.22 10.58
N LYS A 5 -4.72 -20.54 10.75
CA LYS A 5 -4.72 -21.19 12.08
C LYS A 5 -3.28 -21.45 12.50
N MET A 6 -2.77 -20.66 13.46
CA MET A 6 -1.46 -20.91 14.07
C MET A 6 -1.54 -20.69 15.58
N LYS A 7 -1.01 -21.64 16.35
CA LYS A 7 -0.83 -21.47 17.80
C LYS A 7 0.49 -20.74 18.02
N LEU A 8 0.42 -19.52 18.56
CA LEU A 8 1.60 -18.76 18.96
C LEU A 8 1.95 -19.09 20.42
N PRO A 9 3.15 -19.61 20.72
CA PRO A 9 3.61 -19.75 22.09
C PRO A 9 3.86 -18.38 22.73
N GLN A 10 3.86 -18.30 24.06
CA GLN A 10 4.18 -17.05 24.78
C GLN A 10 5.58 -16.53 24.44
N ASN A 11 6.57 -17.43 24.34
CA ASN A 11 7.91 -17.11 23.85
C ASN A 11 8.00 -17.48 22.38
N ILE A 12 7.92 -16.46 21.52
CA ILE A 12 8.01 -16.64 20.07
C ILE A 12 9.48 -16.83 19.70
N HIS A 13 9.79 -17.86 18.91
CA HIS A 13 11.09 -18.07 18.29
C HIS A 13 11.06 -17.58 16.82
N PRO A 14 12.14 -16.99 16.26
CA PRO A 14 12.16 -16.47 14.89
C PRO A 14 11.69 -17.47 13.83
N LYS A 15 12.04 -18.75 14.02
CA LYS A 15 11.62 -19.87 13.15
C LYS A 15 10.11 -19.97 12.95
N ILE A 16 9.31 -19.66 13.97
CA ILE A 16 7.84 -19.71 13.88
C ILE A 16 7.32 -18.63 12.91
N LEU A 17 7.93 -17.44 12.94
CA LEU A 17 7.57 -16.37 12.00
C LEU A 17 8.03 -16.70 10.58
N GLN A 18 9.18 -17.37 10.43
CA GLN A 18 9.64 -17.86 9.13
C GLN A 18 8.69 -18.91 8.56
N GLU A 19 8.24 -19.87 9.37
CA GLU A 19 7.23 -20.87 8.97
C GLU A 19 5.88 -20.23 8.59
N LEU A 20 5.47 -19.18 9.31
CA LEU A 20 4.28 -18.40 8.96
C LEU A 20 4.43 -17.72 7.60
N LEU A 21 5.58 -17.11 7.32
CA LEU A 21 5.88 -16.50 6.03
C LEU A 21 5.93 -17.52 4.90
N GLU A 22 6.38 -18.74 5.17
CA GLU A 22 6.42 -19.83 4.20
C GLU A 22 5.02 -20.33 3.86
N LYS A 23 4.18 -20.57 4.88
CA LYS A 23 2.77 -20.98 4.72
C LYS A 23 1.90 -19.95 4.00
N THR A 24 2.33 -18.69 3.99
CA THR A 24 1.60 -17.57 3.39
C THR A 24 2.22 -17.10 2.06
N LYS A 25 3.07 -17.93 1.42
CA LYS A 25 3.64 -17.64 0.09
C LYS A 25 2.59 -17.44 -1.00
N GLU A 26 1.64 -18.37 -1.10
CA GLU A 26 0.57 -18.30 -2.10
C GLU A 26 -0.69 -17.58 -1.60
N HIS A 27 -0.62 -16.96 -0.41
CA HIS A 27 -1.80 -16.32 0.17
C HIS A 27 -2.06 -14.97 -0.50
N PRO A 28 -3.31 -14.66 -0.93
CA PRO A 28 -3.64 -13.39 -1.58
C PRO A 28 -3.25 -12.14 -0.77
N LEU A 29 -3.24 -12.25 0.56
CA LEU A 29 -2.85 -11.17 1.49
C LEU A 29 -1.40 -11.23 1.98
N ARG A 30 -0.51 -11.95 1.29
CA ARG A 30 0.90 -12.12 1.68
C ARG A 30 1.59 -10.80 2.04
N SER A 31 1.46 -9.80 1.16
CA SER A 31 2.11 -8.50 1.33
C SER A 31 1.65 -7.79 2.62
N SER A 32 0.35 -7.88 2.94
CA SER A 32 -0.20 -7.32 4.17
C SER A 32 0.27 -8.08 5.40
N ILE A 33 0.35 -9.41 5.34
CA ILE A 33 0.86 -10.25 6.44
C ILE A 33 2.34 -9.91 6.72
N GLN A 34 3.17 -9.80 5.68
CA GLN A 34 4.58 -9.42 5.81
C GLN A 34 4.74 -8.03 6.46
N ARG A 35 3.97 -7.03 6.00
CA ARG A 35 4.01 -5.68 6.58
C ARG A 35 3.61 -5.68 8.05
N LEU A 36 2.57 -6.42 8.43
CA LEU A 36 2.14 -6.54 9.82
C LEU A 36 3.19 -7.22 10.69
N LEU A 37 3.87 -8.26 10.17
CA LEU A 37 4.94 -8.95 10.88
C LEU A 37 6.15 -8.05 11.12
N VAL A 38 6.61 -7.33 10.10
CA VAL A 38 7.74 -6.39 10.27
C VAL A 38 7.36 -5.27 11.25
N ARG A 39 6.14 -4.75 11.17
CA ARG A 39 5.64 -3.70 12.08
C ARG A 39 5.45 -4.17 13.52
N SER A 40 5.29 -5.47 13.78
CA SER A 40 5.18 -6.01 15.14
C SER A 40 6.53 -6.27 15.81
N MET A 41 7.64 -6.23 15.05
CA MET A 41 8.99 -6.40 15.59
C MET A 41 9.48 -5.14 16.30
N LYS A 42 10.31 -5.32 17.33
CA LYS A 42 11.03 -4.22 17.97
C LYS A 42 12.18 -3.76 17.07
N ARG A 43 12.42 -2.45 17.05
CA ARG A 43 13.61 -1.87 16.41
C ARG A 43 14.86 -2.31 17.16
N ALA A 44 15.92 -2.68 16.43
CA ALA A 44 17.21 -3.03 17.03
C ALA A 44 17.85 -1.80 17.70
N ILE A 45 18.64 -2.04 18.74
CA ILE A 45 19.36 -1.00 19.49
C ILE A 45 20.74 -1.51 19.88
N TYR A 46 21.66 -0.58 20.14
CA TYR A 46 22.88 -0.90 20.86
C TYR A 46 22.57 -1.09 22.34
N SER A 47 23.14 -2.12 22.95
CA SER A 47 23.00 -2.45 24.37
C SER A 47 24.34 -2.99 24.91
N PRO A 48 24.73 -2.66 26.14
CA PRO A 48 25.88 -3.28 26.79
C PRO A 48 25.61 -4.76 27.15
N SER A 49 24.35 -5.12 27.33
CA SER A 49 23.94 -6.50 27.64
C SER A 49 23.51 -7.22 26.37
N ASN A 50 24.02 -8.44 26.17
CA ASN A 50 23.59 -9.30 25.08
C ASN A 50 22.23 -9.91 25.39
N VAL A 51 21.22 -9.58 24.57
CA VAL A 51 19.86 -10.15 24.64
C VAL A 51 19.53 -10.99 23.41
N GLY A 52 20.53 -11.26 22.57
CA GLY A 52 20.36 -11.86 21.25
C GLY A 52 19.82 -10.89 20.20
N HIS A 53 19.77 -11.35 18.95
CA HIS A 53 19.22 -10.62 17.82
C HIS A 53 18.12 -11.43 17.14
N PHE A 54 16.87 -11.16 17.55
CA PHE A 54 15.69 -11.91 17.11
C PHE A 54 15.55 -11.97 15.58
N GLY A 55 15.65 -10.83 14.88
CA GLY A 55 15.50 -10.78 13.43
C GLY A 55 16.60 -11.51 12.64
N LEU A 56 17.74 -11.82 13.27
CA LEU A 56 18.84 -12.58 12.68
C LEU A 56 18.90 -14.02 13.19
N ALA A 57 18.00 -14.39 14.10
CA ALA A 57 18.03 -15.66 14.81
C ALA A 57 19.41 -15.98 15.44
N SER A 58 20.08 -14.97 16.02
CA SER A 58 21.39 -15.12 16.65
C SER A 58 21.32 -14.91 18.16
N GLU A 59 22.03 -15.76 18.93
CA GLU A 59 22.17 -15.62 20.38
C GLU A 59 23.13 -14.50 20.79
N ALA A 60 24.10 -14.16 19.94
CA ALA A 60 25.07 -13.12 20.18
C ALA A 60 25.40 -12.39 18.88
N TYR A 61 25.18 -11.08 18.87
CA TYR A 61 25.46 -10.25 17.70
C TYR A 61 25.95 -8.87 18.13
N THR A 62 26.98 -8.38 17.45
CA THR A 62 27.49 -7.02 17.62
C THR A 62 28.03 -6.50 16.30
N HIS A 63 27.91 -5.19 16.07
CA HIS A 63 28.54 -4.56 14.91
C HIS A 63 30.04 -4.41 15.13
N PHE A 64 30.82 -4.85 14.13
CA PHE A 64 32.29 -4.82 14.18
C PHE A 64 32.93 -4.35 12.87
N THR A 65 32.29 -4.59 11.72
CA THR A 65 32.92 -4.52 10.40
C THR A 65 33.00 -3.11 9.79
N SER A 66 32.54 -2.04 10.47
CA SER A 66 32.48 -0.69 9.87
C SER A 66 32.84 0.45 10.85
N PRO A 67 34.03 0.43 11.49
CA PRO A 67 34.45 1.44 12.48
C PRO A 67 34.59 2.86 11.92
N ILE A 68 34.77 3.03 10.61
CA ILE A 68 34.89 4.35 9.97
C ILE A 68 33.56 5.12 10.00
N ARG A 69 32.42 4.42 9.90
CA ARG A 69 31.09 5.03 9.75
C ARG A 69 30.11 4.68 10.89
N ARG A 70 30.52 3.84 11.84
CA ARG A 70 29.73 3.47 13.02
C ARG A 70 30.60 3.51 14.26
N TYR A 71 30.27 4.42 15.18
CA TYR A 71 31.00 4.56 16.44
C TYR A 71 30.97 3.30 17.34
N PRO A 72 29.86 2.52 17.40
CA PRO A 72 29.83 1.26 18.14
C PRO A 72 30.91 0.26 17.69
N ASP A 73 31.12 0.11 16.38
CA ASP A 73 32.18 -0.75 15.85
C ASP A 73 33.57 -0.29 16.33
N LEU A 74 33.84 1.03 16.36
CA LEU A 74 35.10 1.57 16.88
C LEU A 74 35.30 1.24 18.37
N ILE A 75 34.23 1.29 19.18
CA ILE A 75 34.28 0.86 20.58
C ILE A 75 34.64 -0.62 20.66
N VAL A 76 33.97 -1.49 19.88
CA VAL A 76 34.26 -2.93 19.87
C VAL A 76 35.71 -3.20 19.47
N HIS A 77 36.24 -2.51 18.46
CA HIS A 77 37.65 -2.61 18.06
C HIS A 77 38.60 -2.28 19.21
N ARG A 78 38.32 -1.19 19.96
CA ARG A 78 39.13 -0.79 21.13
C ARG A 78 39.05 -1.81 22.26
N LEU A 79 37.85 -2.33 22.54
CA LEU A 79 37.65 -3.36 23.56
C LEU A 79 38.37 -4.65 23.20
N LEU A 80 38.31 -5.08 21.94
CA LEU A 80 39.00 -6.27 21.46
C LEU A 80 40.51 -6.10 21.54
N LYS A 81 41.04 -4.95 21.11
CA LYS A 81 42.48 -4.65 21.24
C LYS A 81 42.94 -4.71 22.71
N MET A 82 42.21 -4.06 23.62
CA MET A 82 42.51 -4.09 25.05
C MET A 82 42.43 -5.53 25.62
N TYR A 83 41.44 -6.32 25.21
CA TYR A 83 41.32 -7.72 25.61
C TYR A 83 42.54 -8.55 25.17
N LEU A 84 43.00 -8.37 23.93
CA LEU A 84 44.19 -9.05 23.41
C LEU A 84 45.48 -8.60 24.12
N GLU A 85 45.66 -7.31 24.38
CA GLU A 85 46.84 -6.76 25.08
C GLU A 85 46.94 -7.22 26.54
N THR A 86 45.80 -7.44 27.20
CA THR A 86 45.74 -7.95 28.59
C THR A 86 45.80 -9.47 28.68
N GLY A 87 46.01 -10.19 27.57
CA GLY A 87 45.99 -11.66 27.57
C GLY A 87 44.63 -12.25 27.95
N GLY A 88 43.55 -11.52 27.71
CA GLY A 88 42.19 -11.91 28.04
C GLY A 88 41.73 -11.61 29.47
N ALA A 89 42.56 -10.94 30.27
CA ALA A 89 42.29 -10.66 31.68
C ALA A 89 42.22 -9.15 31.98
N ILE A 90 41.06 -8.54 31.69
CA ILE A 90 40.82 -7.13 32.00
C ILE A 90 40.55 -6.98 33.53
N PRO A 91 41.22 -6.04 34.22
CA PRO A 91 40.97 -5.80 35.65
C PRO A 91 39.51 -5.46 35.96
N LYS A 92 38.94 -6.04 37.04
CA LYS A 92 37.54 -5.82 37.44
C LYS A 92 37.15 -4.34 37.60
N LYS A 93 38.09 -3.49 38.05
CA LYS A 93 37.87 -2.05 38.20
C LYS A 93 37.63 -1.38 36.85
N GLU A 94 38.37 -1.78 35.82
CA GLU A 94 38.23 -1.25 34.46
C GLU A 94 36.94 -1.76 33.81
N ILE A 95 36.57 -3.04 34.02
CA ILE A 95 35.28 -3.59 33.56
C ILE A 95 34.11 -2.75 34.08
N LYS A 96 34.05 -2.46 35.39
CA LYS A 96 32.96 -1.64 35.97
C LYS A 96 32.90 -0.22 35.39
N LYS A 97 34.06 0.35 35.05
CA LYS A 97 34.14 1.68 34.43
C LYS A 97 33.64 1.64 32.99
N LEU A 98 34.02 0.59 32.24
CA LEU A 98 33.57 0.35 30.88
C LEU A 98 32.06 0.10 30.83
N GLU A 99 31.49 -0.71 31.71
CA GLU A 99 30.04 -0.95 31.78
C GLU A 99 29.25 0.36 31.89
N LYS A 100 29.68 1.27 32.78
CA LYS A 100 29.07 2.59 32.95
C LYS A 100 29.18 3.45 31.70
N TYR A 101 30.32 3.40 31.02
CA TYR A 101 30.53 4.13 29.77
C TYR A 101 29.69 3.53 28.63
N LEU A 102 29.69 2.21 28.47
CA LEU A 102 28.98 1.49 27.43
C LEU A 102 27.47 1.70 27.52
N ALA A 103 26.90 1.72 28.73
CA ALA A 103 25.49 2.05 28.92
C ALA A 103 25.12 3.43 28.34
N LYS A 104 25.96 4.44 28.57
CA LYS A 104 25.76 5.79 28.02
C LYS A 104 25.99 5.84 26.51
N ALA A 105 27.07 5.21 26.05
CA ALA A 105 27.44 5.17 24.64
C ALA A 105 26.37 4.45 23.79
N ALA A 106 25.83 3.34 24.29
CA ALA A 106 24.78 2.57 23.63
C ALA A 106 23.50 3.41 23.41
N VAL A 107 23.04 4.11 24.45
CA VAL A 107 21.89 5.02 24.36
C VAL A 107 22.16 6.15 23.36
N HIS A 108 23.34 6.75 23.43
CA HIS A 108 23.73 7.83 22.52
C HIS A 108 23.78 7.36 21.05
N CYS A 109 24.46 6.25 20.77
CA CYS A 109 24.59 5.72 19.41
C CYS A 109 23.23 5.31 18.84
N SER A 110 22.38 4.64 19.62
CA SER A 110 21.02 4.28 19.18
C SER A 110 20.13 5.51 18.95
N LYS A 111 20.34 6.60 19.69
CA LYS A 111 19.65 7.88 19.42
C LYS A 111 20.19 8.53 18.13
N ARG A 112 21.50 8.52 17.92
CA ARG A 112 22.12 9.17 16.77
C ARG A 112 21.82 8.43 15.45
N GLU A 113 21.73 7.11 15.50
CA GLU A 113 21.22 6.27 14.41
C GLU A 113 19.80 6.68 14.02
N ARG A 114 18.89 6.81 15.01
CA ARG A 114 17.51 7.27 14.74
C ARG A 114 17.45 8.64 14.07
N VAL A 115 18.22 9.60 14.58
CA VAL A 115 18.26 10.95 13.99
C VAL A 115 18.84 10.94 12.58
N ALA A 116 19.80 10.05 12.30
CA ALA A 116 20.35 9.90 10.95
C ALA A 116 19.30 9.31 9.99
N ASP A 117 18.60 8.25 10.40
CA ASP A 117 17.54 7.63 9.61
C ASP A 117 16.39 8.62 9.33
N GLU A 118 15.97 9.39 10.34
CA GLU A 118 14.93 10.43 10.19
C GLU A 118 15.36 11.51 9.19
N ALA A 119 16.60 12.00 9.28
CA ALA A 119 17.12 12.99 8.34
C ALA A 119 17.25 12.43 6.91
N GLU A 120 17.62 11.16 6.76
CA GLU A 120 17.65 10.48 5.45
C GLU A 120 16.25 10.37 4.86
N TRP A 121 15.24 9.98 5.65
CA TRP A 121 13.85 9.92 5.22
C TRP A 121 13.31 11.27 4.78
N ASP A 122 13.58 12.33 5.55
CA ASP A 122 13.18 13.70 5.20
C ASP A 122 13.83 14.15 3.89
N TYR A 123 15.11 13.84 3.69
CA TYR A 123 15.83 14.16 2.47
C TYR A 123 15.29 13.37 1.27
N GLU A 124 15.03 12.08 1.42
CA GLU A 124 14.46 11.23 0.38
C GLU A 124 13.06 11.73 -0.03
N ALA A 125 12.20 12.05 0.94
CA ALA A 125 10.88 12.63 0.69
C ALA A 125 10.98 13.94 -0.09
N LEU A 126 11.86 14.85 0.33
CA LEU A 126 12.11 16.11 -0.38
C LEU A 126 12.57 15.87 -1.82
N LYS A 127 13.45 14.90 -2.06
CA LYS A 127 13.94 14.57 -3.41
C LYS A 127 12.87 13.93 -4.29
N LYS A 128 12.00 13.09 -3.71
CA LYS A 128 10.83 12.54 -4.42
C LYS A 128 9.88 13.65 -4.86
N ILE A 129 9.62 14.63 -3.99
CA ILE A 129 8.79 15.80 -4.34
C ILE A 129 9.47 16.67 -5.39
N ASP A 130 10.77 16.93 -5.24
CA ASP A 130 11.54 17.69 -6.23
C ASP A 130 11.51 17.03 -7.61
N TYR A 131 11.65 15.71 -7.66
CA TYR A 131 11.51 14.93 -8.87
C TYR A 131 10.11 15.10 -9.47
N ILE A 132 9.05 14.74 -8.74
CA ILE A 132 7.69 14.72 -9.30
C ILE A 132 7.17 16.13 -9.65
N SER A 133 7.70 17.18 -9.02
CA SER A 133 7.34 18.57 -9.34
C SER A 133 7.66 18.97 -10.79
N ARG A 134 8.61 18.28 -11.44
CA ARG A 134 8.95 18.47 -12.85
C ARG A 134 8.03 17.68 -13.80
N HIS A 135 7.18 16.82 -13.25
CA HIS A 135 6.29 15.88 -13.93
C HIS A 135 4.81 16.14 -13.61
N VAL A 136 4.48 17.36 -13.18
CA VAL A 136 3.08 17.76 -12.96
C VAL A 136 2.33 17.73 -14.29
N GLY A 137 1.16 17.10 -14.30
CA GLY A 137 0.33 16.85 -15.48
C GLY A 137 0.51 15.45 -16.08
N GLU A 138 1.58 14.72 -15.73
CA GLU A 138 1.79 13.34 -16.18
C GLU A 138 0.89 12.35 -15.43
N ILE A 139 0.60 11.22 -16.08
CA ILE A 139 -0.21 10.13 -15.52
C ILE A 139 0.66 8.93 -15.22
N TYR A 140 0.46 8.39 -14.03
CA TYR A 140 1.13 7.20 -13.53
C TYR A 140 0.14 6.10 -13.20
N ASP A 141 0.59 4.85 -13.35
CA ASP A 141 -0.05 3.73 -12.68
C ASP A 141 0.30 3.80 -11.20
N VAL A 142 -0.72 3.90 -10.36
CA VAL A 142 -0.59 4.03 -8.91
C VAL A 142 -1.34 2.92 -8.19
N VAL A 143 -0.84 2.53 -7.03
CA VAL A 143 -1.50 1.60 -6.12
C VAL A 143 -2.06 2.34 -4.91
N VAL A 144 -3.29 2.04 -4.51
CA VAL A 144 -3.86 2.56 -3.27
C VAL A 144 -3.16 1.91 -2.08
N THR A 145 -2.45 2.70 -1.27
CA THR A 145 -1.70 2.21 -0.10
C THR A 145 -2.51 2.33 1.20
N SER A 146 -3.40 3.33 1.28
CA SER A 146 -4.28 3.56 2.41
C SER A 146 -5.53 4.31 1.99
N VAL A 147 -6.62 4.09 2.73
CA VAL A 147 -7.91 4.72 2.50
C VAL A 147 -8.32 5.43 3.80
N THR A 148 -8.76 6.68 3.70
CA THR A 148 -9.24 7.49 4.82
C THR A 148 -10.55 8.16 4.48
N LYS A 149 -11.18 8.81 5.47
CA LYS A 149 -12.42 9.58 5.27
C LYS A 149 -12.28 10.76 4.29
N PHE A 150 -11.09 11.31 4.13
CA PHE A 150 -10.85 12.51 3.31
C PHE A 150 -10.23 12.19 1.95
N GLY A 151 -9.90 10.93 1.68
CA GLY A 151 -9.31 10.54 0.40
C GLY A 151 -8.55 9.22 0.50
N MET A 152 -7.68 9.00 -0.47
CA MET A 152 -6.85 7.81 -0.54
C MET A 152 -5.40 8.18 -0.79
N PHE A 153 -4.50 7.53 -0.06
CA PHE A 153 -3.08 7.61 -0.34
C PHE A 153 -2.76 6.62 -1.45
N VAL A 154 -2.05 7.11 -2.46
CA VAL A 154 -1.61 6.33 -3.62
C VAL A 154 -0.11 6.41 -3.75
N GLU A 155 0.49 5.37 -4.31
CA GLU A 155 1.94 5.31 -4.56
C GLU A 155 2.21 4.88 -6.00
N ILE A 156 3.19 5.51 -6.64
CA ILE A 156 3.77 5.08 -7.90
C ILE A 156 4.76 3.94 -7.60
N PRO A 157 4.46 2.65 -7.92
CA PRO A 157 5.20 1.51 -7.40
C PRO A 157 6.68 1.45 -7.81
N ASP A 158 7.02 1.89 -9.01
CA ASP A 158 8.38 1.90 -9.56
C ASP A 158 9.23 3.06 -9.05
N LYS A 159 8.59 4.12 -8.53
CA LYS A 159 9.27 5.33 -8.05
C LYS A 159 9.22 5.50 -6.53
N TYR A 160 8.38 4.71 -5.84
CA TYR A 160 8.13 4.83 -4.40
C TYR A 160 7.74 6.26 -3.98
N ILE A 161 6.97 6.94 -4.84
CA ILE A 161 6.47 8.29 -4.63
C ILE A 161 5.00 8.17 -4.22
N SER A 162 4.70 8.59 -3.01
CA SER A 162 3.34 8.58 -2.48
C SER A 162 2.71 9.98 -2.53
N GLY A 163 1.39 10.03 -2.67
CA GLY A 163 0.61 11.27 -2.56
C GLY A 163 -0.84 10.98 -2.24
N LEU A 164 -1.67 12.02 -2.30
CA LEU A 164 -3.08 11.96 -1.90
C LEU A 164 -3.99 12.22 -3.09
N ILE A 165 -5.02 11.38 -3.25
CA ILE A 165 -6.21 11.72 -4.02
C ILE A 165 -7.29 12.13 -3.03
N HIS A 166 -7.62 13.42 -3.00
CA HIS A 166 -8.63 13.95 -2.08
C HIS A 166 -10.04 13.60 -2.57
N VAL A 167 -10.95 13.28 -1.64
CA VAL A 167 -12.33 12.84 -1.95
C VAL A 167 -13.11 13.88 -2.78
N SER A 168 -12.79 15.17 -2.65
CA SER A 168 -13.43 16.25 -3.43
C SER A 168 -13.12 16.21 -4.92
N THR A 169 -12.07 15.50 -5.33
CA THR A 169 -11.68 15.34 -6.74
C THR A 169 -12.39 14.15 -7.40
N LEU A 170 -13.14 13.37 -6.61
CA LEU A 170 -13.87 12.21 -7.09
C LEU A 170 -15.24 12.61 -7.64
N ASP A 171 -15.80 11.71 -8.45
CA ASP A 171 -17.02 11.90 -9.26
C ASP A 171 -18.34 11.68 -8.50
N ASP A 172 -18.26 11.38 -7.21
CA ASP A 172 -19.38 10.96 -6.38
C ASP A 172 -19.19 11.36 -4.91
N TYR A 173 -20.25 11.24 -4.12
CA TYR A 173 -20.16 11.30 -2.67
C TYR A 173 -19.71 9.95 -2.12
N TYR A 174 -18.51 9.89 -1.55
CA TYR A 174 -17.95 8.66 -0.99
C TYR A 174 -18.17 8.58 0.52
N TYR A 175 -18.62 7.42 0.99
CA TYR A 175 -18.68 7.04 2.40
C TYR A 175 -17.49 6.15 2.77
N TYR A 176 -16.87 6.43 3.92
CA TYR A 176 -15.75 5.63 4.44
C TYR A 176 -16.25 4.57 5.43
N ASP A 177 -16.05 3.29 5.10
CA ASP A 177 -16.26 2.16 6.00
C ASP A 177 -14.96 1.90 6.77
N GLU A 178 -14.88 2.39 8.02
CA GLU A 178 -13.66 2.32 8.83
C GLU A 178 -13.21 0.88 9.11
N ILE A 179 -14.19 -0.02 9.34
CA ILE A 179 -13.95 -1.41 9.72
C ILE A 179 -13.32 -2.18 8.55
N LYS A 180 -13.80 -1.91 7.33
CA LYS A 180 -13.28 -2.56 6.12
C LYS A 180 -12.20 -1.75 5.41
N SER A 181 -11.95 -0.52 5.84
CA SER A 181 -11.04 0.43 5.19
C SER A 181 -11.36 0.64 3.71
N LEU A 182 -12.61 0.97 3.41
CA LEU A 182 -13.13 1.16 2.04
C LEU A 182 -13.71 2.56 1.85
N LEU A 183 -13.54 3.13 0.66
CA LEU A 183 -14.31 4.30 0.20
C LEU A 183 -15.35 3.81 -0.81
N ILE A 184 -16.63 4.07 -0.54
CA ILE A 184 -17.76 3.57 -1.33
C ILE A 184 -18.56 4.75 -1.87
N GLY A 185 -18.64 4.89 -3.20
CA GLY A 185 -19.43 5.90 -3.88
C GLY A 185 -20.93 5.64 -3.76
N LYS A 186 -21.69 6.62 -3.29
CA LYS A 186 -23.12 6.47 -2.97
C LYS A 186 -24.01 6.30 -4.22
N ARG A 187 -23.67 6.98 -5.31
CA ARG A 187 -24.44 6.96 -6.58
C ARG A 187 -23.89 5.92 -7.55
N THR A 188 -22.56 5.86 -7.67
CA THR A 188 -21.85 5.02 -8.62
C THR A 188 -21.69 3.58 -8.13
N GLY A 189 -21.64 3.38 -6.81
CA GLY A 189 -21.29 2.10 -6.20
C GLY A 189 -19.80 1.75 -6.34
N THR A 190 -18.97 2.66 -6.86
CA THR A 190 -17.52 2.44 -6.99
C THR A 190 -16.89 2.25 -5.62
N VAL A 191 -16.04 1.25 -5.47
CA VAL A 191 -15.36 0.96 -4.20
C VAL A 191 -13.86 1.03 -4.40
N TYR A 192 -13.20 1.91 -3.64
CA TYR A 192 -11.74 1.96 -3.55
C TYR A 192 -11.26 1.26 -2.28
N ARG A 193 -10.22 0.44 -2.43
CA ARG A 193 -9.64 -0.41 -1.39
C ARG A 193 -8.12 -0.36 -1.46
N ILE A 194 -7.48 -0.70 -0.36
CA ILE A 194 -6.03 -0.90 -0.33
C ILE A 194 -5.65 -1.99 -1.33
N GLY A 195 -4.69 -1.68 -2.20
CA GLY A 195 -4.17 -2.58 -3.24
C GLY A 195 -4.79 -2.36 -4.62
N ASP A 196 -5.82 -1.53 -4.75
CA ASP A 196 -6.40 -1.22 -6.06
C ASP A 196 -5.39 -0.46 -6.93
N MET A 197 -5.31 -0.84 -8.20
CA MET A 197 -4.48 -0.18 -9.21
C MET A 197 -5.32 0.84 -9.98
N LEU A 198 -4.85 2.08 -10.04
CA LEU A 198 -5.53 3.21 -10.67
C LEU A 198 -4.55 3.94 -11.61
N LYS A 199 -5.10 4.65 -12.60
CA LYS A 199 -4.32 5.65 -13.34
C LYS A 199 -4.60 7.02 -12.74
N ALA A 200 -3.57 7.68 -12.23
CA ALA A 200 -3.69 8.97 -11.57
C ALA A 200 -2.73 10.00 -12.15
N LYS A 201 -3.23 11.22 -12.32
CA LYS A 201 -2.49 12.38 -12.81
C LYS A 201 -1.90 13.14 -11.63
N VAL A 202 -0.63 13.52 -11.70
CA VAL A 202 -0.02 14.44 -10.73
C VAL A 202 -0.56 15.84 -11.00
N VAL A 203 -1.21 16.47 -10.02
CA VAL A 203 -1.78 17.82 -10.20
C VAL A 203 -1.04 18.89 -9.42
N ARG A 204 -0.41 18.52 -8.30
CA ARG A 204 0.37 19.45 -7.47
C ARG A 204 1.49 18.72 -6.76
N ALA A 205 2.63 19.38 -6.63
CA ALA A 205 3.73 18.93 -5.79
C ALA A 205 4.28 20.15 -5.03
N ASP A 206 4.03 20.19 -3.73
CA ASP A 206 4.39 21.31 -2.85
C ASP A 206 5.59 20.93 -1.98
N LYS A 207 6.73 21.55 -2.27
CA LYS A 207 8.00 21.34 -1.54
C LYS A 207 7.97 21.89 -0.12
N VAL A 208 7.17 22.93 0.14
CA VAL A 208 7.08 23.57 1.45
C VAL A 208 6.20 22.74 2.37
N ARG A 209 5.07 22.24 1.84
CA ARG A 209 4.13 21.40 2.59
C ARG A 209 4.52 19.91 2.62
N MET A 210 5.47 19.51 1.78
CA MET A 210 5.83 18.12 1.52
C MET A 210 4.63 17.26 1.07
N GLU A 211 3.79 17.83 0.22
CA GLU A 211 2.55 17.21 -0.24
C GLU A 211 2.60 16.98 -1.76
N ILE A 212 2.07 15.86 -2.21
CA ILE A 212 1.84 15.56 -3.62
C ILE A 212 0.37 15.21 -3.77
N ASP A 213 -0.32 15.93 -4.64
CA ASP A 213 -1.72 15.67 -4.95
C ASP A 213 -1.84 14.99 -6.30
N PHE A 214 -2.70 13.99 -6.30
CA PHE A 214 -3.10 13.23 -7.46
C PHE A 214 -4.60 13.40 -7.71
N GLU A 215 -4.99 13.24 -8.97
CA GLU A 215 -6.39 13.09 -9.36
C GLU A 215 -6.54 11.82 -10.19
N ILE A 216 -7.69 11.16 -10.12
CA ILE A 216 -7.97 10.02 -11.01
C ILE A 216 -7.97 10.53 -12.45
N ALA A 217 -7.25 9.85 -13.34
CA ALA A 217 -7.17 10.23 -14.74
C ALA A 217 -8.55 10.19 -15.40
N SER A 218 -8.94 11.31 -16.01
CA SER A 218 -10.22 11.39 -16.73
C SER A 218 -10.17 10.59 -18.05
N PRO A 219 -11.33 10.24 -18.64
CA PRO A 219 -11.37 9.61 -19.96
C PRO A 219 -10.68 10.42 -21.05
N GLU A 220 -10.64 11.76 -20.93
CA GLU A 220 -9.93 12.64 -21.86
C GLU A 220 -8.42 12.54 -21.71
N ASP A 221 -7.93 12.50 -20.47
CA ASP A 221 -6.50 12.34 -20.19
C ASP A 221 -5.98 11.01 -20.75
N LEU A 222 -6.76 9.93 -20.60
CA LEU A 222 -6.43 8.61 -21.14
C LEU A 222 -6.43 8.58 -22.68
N LYS A 223 -7.26 9.39 -23.34
CA LYS A 223 -7.26 9.54 -24.81
C LYS A 223 -6.02 10.27 -25.32
N LYS A 224 -5.53 11.29 -24.61
CA LYS A 224 -4.31 12.03 -24.97
C LYS A 224 -3.09 11.11 -24.99
N ILE A 225 -2.95 10.25 -23.98
CA ILE A 225 -1.86 9.25 -23.90
C ILE A 225 -1.87 8.30 -25.11
N LYS A 226 -3.04 7.83 -25.54
CA LYS A 226 -3.14 6.95 -26.72
C LYS A 226 -2.72 7.67 -28.01
N LYS A 227 -3.04 8.96 -28.13
CA LYS A 227 -2.68 9.78 -29.29
C LYS A 227 -1.18 10.05 -29.35
N ASP A 228 -0.56 10.41 -28.22
CA ASP A 228 0.88 10.66 -28.15
C ASP A 228 1.70 9.37 -28.40
N LYS A 229 1.25 8.21 -27.89
CA LYS A 229 1.88 6.92 -28.22
C LYS A 229 1.72 6.55 -29.69
N SER A 230 0.59 6.88 -30.32
CA SER A 230 0.37 6.61 -31.75
C SER A 230 1.21 7.50 -32.68
N SER A 231 1.69 8.66 -32.21
CA SER A 231 2.64 9.49 -32.95
C SER A 231 4.10 9.06 -32.81
N GLU A 232 4.44 8.23 -31.81
CA GLU A 232 5.80 7.76 -31.54
C GLU A 232 6.08 6.30 -31.95
N SER A 233 5.08 5.49 -32.28
CA SER A 233 5.30 4.07 -32.63
C SER A 233 5.24 3.78 -34.14
N VAL A 234 6.39 3.43 -34.71
CA VAL A 234 6.52 2.52 -35.86
C VAL A 234 5.75 1.23 -35.52
N LYS A 235 4.82 0.83 -36.38
CA LYS A 235 3.90 -0.29 -36.15
C LYS A 235 4.64 -1.63 -36.03
N THR A 236 4.35 -2.40 -34.99
CA THR A 236 4.68 -3.84 -34.90
C THR A 236 3.41 -4.69 -34.81
N GLU A 237 3.50 -5.93 -35.28
CA GLU A 237 2.38 -6.84 -35.60
C GLU A 237 1.42 -7.15 -34.42
N SER A 238 1.85 -6.92 -33.17
CA SER A 238 1.05 -7.15 -31.96
C SER A 238 -0.17 -6.24 -31.81
N ASP A 239 -0.17 -5.07 -32.44
CA ASP A 239 -1.29 -4.12 -32.34
C ASP A 239 -2.54 -4.60 -33.08
N SER A 240 -2.36 -5.49 -34.06
CA SER A 240 -3.47 -6.04 -34.87
C SER A 240 -4.34 -7.05 -34.11
N GLU A 241 -3.79 -7.71 -33.07
CA GLU A 241 -4.55 -8.63 -32.22
C GLU A 241 -5.39 -7.91 -31.16
N ILE A 242 -4.93 -6.73 -30.71
CA ILE A 242 -5.64 -5.91 -29.73
C ILE A 242 -6.87 -5.24 -30.36
N GLU A 243 -6.81 -4.82 -31.63
CA GLU A 243 -7.97 -4.29 -32.36
C GLU A 243 -9.08 -5.34 -32.53
N LYS A 244 -8.72 -6.61 -32.79
CA LYS A 244 -9.69 -7.71 -32.90
C LYS A 244 -10.40 -8.02 -31.59
N LEU A 245 -9.77 -7.81 -30.45
CA LEU A 245 -10.36 -8.02 -29.12
C LEU A 245 -11.36 -6.91 -28.73
N LEU A 246 -11.20 -5.69 -29.26
CA LEU A 246 -12.06 -4.54 -28.93
C LEU A 246 -13.38 -4.52 -29.72
N GLU A 247 -13.48 -5.19 -30.87
CA GLU A 247 -14.74 -5.29 -31.63
C GLU A 247 -15.79 -6.20 -30.95
N GLY A 248 -15.36 -7.11 -30.06
CA GLY A 248 -16.24 -8.05 -29.35
C GLY A 248 -17.06 -7.45 -28.20
N VAL A 249 -16.74 -6.24 -27.74
CA VAL A 249 -17.36 -5.61 -26.56
C VAL A 249 -18.31 -4.49 -26.98
N LYS A 250 -19.35 -4.81 -27.76
CA LYS A 250 -20.53 -3.93 -27.90
C LYS A 250 -21.63 -4.39 -26.94
N ILE A 251 -21.74 -3.71 -25.81
CA ILE A 251 -22.78 -3.90 -24.80
C ILE A 251 -24.13 -3.43 -25.39
N LYS A 252 -25.14 -4.30 -25.37
CA LYS A 252 -26.53 -4.01 -25.75
C LYS A 252 -27.18 -3.03 -24.77
N GLU A 253 -27.43 -1.80 -25.20
CA GLU A 253 -28.37 -0.90 -24.52
C GLU A 253 -29.82 -1.39 -24.71
N ARG A 254 -30.49 -1.78 -23.64
CA ARG A 254 -31.96 -1.97 -23.62
C ARG A 254 -32.61 -0.68 -23.12
N GLY A 255 -33.00 0.18 -24.06
CA GLY A 255 -33.88 1.33 -23.80
C GLY A 255 -35.36 0.92 -23.78
N ALA A 256 -36.01 1.01 -22.62
CA ALA A 256 -37.46 0.87 -22.50
C ALA A 256 -38.14 2.21 -22.86
N LYS A 257 -38.65 2.31 -24.09
CA LYS A 257 -39.49 3.45 -24.54
C LYS A 257 -40.95 3.25 -24.09
N LYS A 258 -41.43 4.18 -23.26
CA LYS A 258 -42.86 4.52 -23.11
C LYS A 258 -43.45 4.89 -24.49
N LYS A 259 -44.59 4.31 -24.85
CA LYS A 259 -45.52 4.88 -25.83
C LYS A 259 -46.95 4.71 -25.33
N GLY A 260 -47.58 5.82 -24.98
CA GLY A 260 -49.02 5.97 -25.06
C GLY A 260 -49.35 6.80 -26.30
N LYS A 261 -50.27 6.31 -27.14
CA LYS A 261 -51.35 7.14 -27.73
C LYS A 261 -52.38 6.25 -28.42
N ARG A 262 -53.64 6.62 -28.17
CA ARG A 262 -54.90 6.11 -28.70
C ARG A 262 -54.98 6.16 -30.23
N GLY A 263 -55.75 5.24 -30.79
CA GLY A 263 -56.30 5.26 -32.15
C GLY A 263 -57.41 4.22 -32.24
N ASP A 264 -58.56 4.64 -32.71
CA ASP A 264 -59.90 4.07 -32.51
C ASP A 264 -60.37 3.24 -33.72
N ARG A 265 -61.50 2.53 -33.53
CA ARG A 265 -62.45 1.94 -34.51
C ARG A 265 -62.33 0.50 -35.05
N ASP A 266 -63.39 -0.22 -34.65
CA ASP A 266 -64.35 -1.04 -35.42
C ASP A 266 -64.00 -2.44 -35.94
N GLY A 267 -64.92 -3.38 -35.63
CA GLY A 267 -65.03 -4.66 -36.33
C GLY A 267 -65.72 -5.81 -35.59
N SER A 268 -67.02 -5.66 -35.27
CA SER A 268 -68.08 -6.70 -35.22
C SER A 268 -67.76 -8.19 -34.97
N GLY A 269 -68.49 -8.82 -34.04
CA GLY A 269 -68.67 -10.28 -34.02
C GLY A 269 -69.53 -10.83 -32.88
N LYS A 270 -70.85 -10.92 -33.08
CA LYS A 270 -71.84 -11.60 -32.22
C LYS A 270 -71.44 -13.05 -31.90
N ASN A 271 -71.65 -13.54 -30.66
CA ASN A 271 -72.63 -14.61 -30.44
C ASN A 271 -73.06 -14.82 -28.98
N LYS A 272 -74.31 -15.29 -28.87
CA LYS A 272 -75.19 -15.50 -27.71
C LYS A 272 -74.75 -16.65 -26.80
N GLY A 273 -75.24 -16.64 -25.53
CA GLY A 273 -75.45 -17.90 -24.81
C GLY A 273 -75.62 -17.86 -23.29
N ARG A 274 -76.84 -17.55 -22.82
CA ARG A 274 -77.58 -18.11 -21.65
C ARG A 274 -76.81 -18.75 -20.47
N GLY A 275 -77.23 -18.42 -19.23
CA GLY A 275 -77.33 -19.44 -18.17
C GLY A 275 -77.23 -19.03 -16.69
N ARG A 276 -78.31 -18.47 -16.13
CA ARG A 276 -78.89 -18.69 -14.78
C ARG A 276 -78.00 -18.91 -13.51
N LYS A 277 -78.30 -18.01 -12.55
CA LYS A 277 -78.68 -18.22 -11.12
C LYS A 277 -77.72 -18.95 -10.15
N ALA A 278 -77.22 -18.12 -9.22
CA ALA A 278 -77.45 -18.16 -7.77
C ALA A 278 -77.22 -19.47 -6.97
N LYS A 279 -76.30 -19.41 -6.01
CA LYS A 279 -76.60 -19.77 -4.61
C LYS A 279 -75.62 -19.10 -3.63
N LYS A 280 -76.14 -18.94 -2.42
CA LYS A 280 -75.73 -18.15 -1.27
C LYS A 280 -75.02 -19.06 -0.24
N ARG A 281 -74.24 -18.43 0.65
CA ARG A 281 -73.84 -18.86 2.01
C ARG A 281 -72.79 -19.99 2.06
N ASP A 282 -71.81 -19.98 2.96
CA ASP A 282 -71.65 -19.32 4.27
C ASP A 282 -70.42 -18.40 4.37
#